data_AF-A0A9D8XNU9-F1
#
_entry.id   AF-A0A9D8XNU9-F1
#
_cell.length_a   1.000
_cell.length_b   1.000
_cell.length_c   1.000
_cell.angle_alpha   90.00
_cell.angle_beta   90.00
_cell.angle_gamma   90.00
#
_symmetry.space_group_name_H-M   'P 1'
#
loop_
_entity.id
_entity.type
_entity.pdbx_description
1 polymer ?
#
loop_
_entity_poly.entity_id
_entity_poly.type
_entity_poly.pdbx_seq_one_letter_code
_entity_poly.pdbx_strand_id
1 'polypeptide(L)'
;MYLTAPGVIVHELSHAFFCVLFGHTITDMQLFSPEEDGTLGYVSHRYNPRNLYHLLGNFFIGTGPIWGGTVFLWILTWLLLPTPIMNGEYHLWVQFSAYLSIFFTPDLWCR
;
A
#
# COMPACT_ATOMS: atom_id res chain seq x y z
N MET A 1 -9.03 20.17 -8.65
CA MET A 1 -9.22 18.73 -8.92
C MET A 1 -7.99 18.05 -9.53
N TYR A 2 -7.12 18.74 -10.29
CA TYR A 2 -5.92 18.11 -10.88
C TYR A 2 -4.83 17.65 -9.90
N LEU A 3 -4.70 18.26 -8.72
CA LEU A 3 -3.66 17.91 -7.74
C LEU A 3 -3.82 16.49 -7.15
N THR A 4 -5.02 15.92 -7.16
CA THR A 4 -5.28 14.57 -6.63
C THR A 4 -5.16 13.47 -7.69
N ALA A 5 -5.03 13.84 -8.98
CA ALA A 5 -4.93 12.90 -10.10
C ALA A 5 -3.85 11.81 -9.92
N PRO A 6 -2.60 12.11 -9.50
CA PRO A 6 -1.61 11.05 -9.32
C PRO A 6 -1.98 10.07 -8.20
N GLY A 7 -2.63 10.55 -7.13
CA GLY A 7 -3.12 9.70 -6.05
C GLY A 7 -4.24 8.77 -6.50
N VAL A 8 -5.19 9.27 -7.29
CA VAL A 8 -6.29 8.47 -7.88
C VAL A 8 -5.74 7.40 -8.81
N ILE A 9 -4.80 7.76 -9.69
CA ILE A 9 -4.19 6.79 -10.62
C ILE A 9 -3.51 5.67 -9.83
N VAL A 10 -2.74 5.99 -8.79
CA VAL A 10 -2.09 4.99 -7.93
C VAL A 10 -3.13 4.15 -7.18
N HIS A 11 -4.23 4.76 -6.72
CA HIS A 11 -5.33 4.07 -6.04
C HIS A 11 -5.94 2.97 -6.93
N GLU A 12 -6.37 3.31 -8.13
CA GLU A 12 -6.99 2.37 -9.07
C GLU A 12 -5.98 1.35 -9.62
N LEU A 13 -4.73 1.77 -9.89
CA LEU A 13 -3.65 0.84 -10.28
C LEU A 13 -3.37 -0.20 -9.20
N SER A 14 -3.49 0.17 -7.92
CA SER A 14 -3.27 -0.76 -6.82
C SER A 14 -4.34 -1.85 -6.81
N HIS A 15 -5.62 -1.48 -6.99
CA HIS A 15 -6.70 -2.47 -7.15
C HIS A 15 -6.43 -3.41 -8.34
N ALA A 16 -6.03 -2.85 -9.48
CA ALA A 16 -5.69 -3.61 -10.67
C ALA A 16 -4.53 -4.60 -10.45
N PHE A 17 -3.46 -4.15 -9.79
CA PHE A 17 -2.30 -4.97 -9.48
C PHE A 17 -2.68 -6.20 -8.65
N PHE A 18 -3.45 -6.00 -7.57
CA PHE A 18 -3.92 -7.10 -6.75
C PHE A 18 -4.94 -8.00 -7.47
N CYS A 19 -5.76 -7.45 -8.38
CA CYS A 19 -6.61 -8.27 -9.23
C CYS A 19 -5.80 -9.26 -10.07
N VAL A 20 -4.73 -8.81 -10.72
CA VAL A 20 -3.83 -9.68 -11.51
C VAL A 20 -3.13 -10.70 -10.61
N LEU A 21 -2.64 -10.26 -9.44
CA LEU A 21 -1.92 -11.13 -8.51
C LEU A 21 -2.78 -12.30 -8.01
N PHE A 22 -4.05 -12.05 -7.69
CA PHE A 22 -4.99 -13.05 -7.22
C PHE A 22 -5.78 -13.74 -8.34
N GLY A 23 -5.38 -13.58 -9.60
CA GLY A 23 -6.01 -14.24 -10.75
C GLY A 23 -7.46 -13.80 -11.01
N HIS A 24 -7.85 -12.61 -10.57
CA HIS A 24 -9.16 -12.05 -10.86
C HIS A 24 -9.20 -11.58 -12.32
N THR A 25 -10.32 -11.81 -13.00
CA THR A 25 -10.49 -11.36 -14.38
C THR A 25 -10.96 -9.91 -14.37
N ILE A 26 -10.09 -8.99 -14.78
CA ILE A 26 -10.46 -7.58 -14.93
C ILE A 26 -11.36 -7.46 -16.16
N THR A 27 -12.59 -7.00 -15.96
CA THR A 27 -13.57 -6.84 -17.04
C THR A 27 -13.54 -5.43 -17.61
N ASP A 28 -13.26 -4.45 -16.77
CA ASP A 28 -13.14 -3.05 -17.17
C ASP A 28 -12.25 -2.29 -16.19
N MET A 29 -11.54 -1.29 -16.69
CA MET A 29 -10.63 -0.48 -15.89
C MET A 29 -10.54 0.93 -16.45
N GLN A 30 -10.83 1.90 -15.59
CA GLN A 30 -10.68 3.31 -15.89
C GLN A 30 -9.87 3.99 -14.79
N LEU A 31 -8.62 4.32 -15.10
CA LEU A 31 -7.64 4.82 -14.13
C LEU A 31 -7.86 6.29 -13.73
N PHE A 32 -8.37 7.10 -14.65
CA PHE A 32 -8.68 8.50 -14.42
C PHE A 32 -9.66 8.98 -15.49
N SER A 33 -10.93 9.14 -15.11
CA SER A 33 -11.94 9.79 -15.94
C SER A 33 -12.68 10.78 -15.04
N PRO A 34 -12.35 12.07 -15.08
CA PRO A 34 -13.08 13.08 -14.31
C PRO A 34 -14.44 13.30 -14.98
N GLU A 35 -15.42 12.47 -14.64
CA GLU A 35 -16.84 12.67 -15.00
C GLU A 35 -17.49 13.69 -14.05
N GLU A 36 -18.51 14.40 -14.55
CA GLU A 36 -19.22 15.45 -13.79
C GLU A 36 -19.87 14.93 -12.49
N ASP A 37 -20.09 13.62 -12.39
CA ASP A 37 -20.69 12.93 -11.24
C ASP A 37 -19.72 12.70 -10.06
N GLY A 38 -18.46 13.09 -10.18
CA GLY A 38 -17.47 12.97 -9.09
C GLY A 38 -16.79 11.61 -8.97
N THR A 39 -17.08 10.68 -9.89
CA THR A 39 -16.30 9.44 -10.06
C THR A 39 -14.94 9.79 -10.63
N LEU A 40 -13.86 9.38 -9.96
CA LEU A 40 -12.49 9.71 -10.36
C LEU A 40 -11.82 8.57 -11.15
N GLY A 41 -12.30 7.33 -10.97
CA GLY A 41 -11.83 6.12 -11.64
C GLY A 41 -12.55 4.90 -11.06
N TYR A 42 -12.47 3.76 -11.74
CA TYR A 42 -12.98 2.48 -11.23
C TYR A 42 -12.26 1.28 -11.84
N VAL A 43 -12.18 0.19 -11.08
CA VAL A 43 -11.72 -1.13 -11.55
C VAL A 43 -12.85 -2.14 -11.35
N SER A 44 -13.43 -2.62 -12.45
CA SER A 44 -14.40 -3.70 -12.43
C SER A 44 -13.70 -5.05 -12.64
N HIS A 45 -13.88 -5.96 -11.70
CA HIS A 45 -13.29 -7.29 -11.76
C HIS A 45 -14.31 -8.38 -11.46
N ARG A 46 -14.13 -9.54 -12.08
CA ARG A 46 -14.94 -10.74 -11.87
C ARG A 46 -14.11 -11.80 -11.18
N TYR A 47 -14.70 -12.44 -10.18
CA TYR A 47 -14.07 -13.51 -9.41
C TYR A 47 -15.03 -14.68 -9.21
N ASN A 48 -14.46 -15.86 -8.96
CA ASN A 48 -15.23 -17.05 -8.62
C ASN A 48 -15.38 -17.16 -7.09
N PRO A 49 -16.57 -16.95 -6.50
CA PRO A 49 -16.78 -16.97 -5.05
C PRO A 49 -16.63 -18.36 -4.43
N ARG A 50 -16.59 -19.42 -5.24
CA ARG A 50 -16.35 -20.80 -4.76
C ARG A 50 -14.87 -21.10 -4.51
N ASN A 51 -13.95 -20.22 -4.91
CA ASN A 51 -12.52 -20.38 -4.69
C ASN A 51 -12.04 -19.52 -3.51
N LEU A 52 -11.53 -20.16 -2.45
CA LEU A 52 -10.99 -19.47 -1.27
C LEU A 52 -9.82 -18.53 -1.62
N TYR A 53 -9.04 -18.86 -2.65
CA TYR A 53 -7.94 -18.00 -3.11
C TYR A 53 -8.46 -16.65 -3.66
N HIS A 54 -9.60 -16.68 -4.36
CA HIS A 54 -10.23 -15.45 -4.85
C HIS A 54 -10.89 -14.65 -3.73
N LEU A 55 -11.45 -15.33 -2.72
CA LEU A 55 -12.04 -14.68 -1.56
C LEU A 55 -10.99 -13.92 -0.74
N LEU A 56 -9.83 -14.53 -0.50
CA LEU A 56 -8.66 -13.86 0.08
C LEU A 56 -8.21 -12.69 -0.80
N GLY A 57 -8.20 -12.88 -2.12
CA GLY A 57 -7.88 -11.81 -3.07
C GLY A 57 -8.76 -10.57 -2.92
N ASN A 58 -10.07 -10.71 -2.68
CA ASN A 58 -10.94 -9.54 -2.44
C ASN A 58 -10.48 -8.67 -1.25
N PHE A 59 -9.97 -9.30 -0.18
CA PHE A 59 -9.45 -8.55 0.97
C PHE A 59 -8.19 -7.75 0.60
N PHE A 60 -7.28 -8.37 -0.16
CA PHE A 60 -6.05 -7.70 -0.62
C PHE A 60 -6.32 -6.67 -1.72
N ILE A 61 -7.29 -6.90 -2.60
CA ILE A 61 -7.74 -5.91 -3.57
C ILE A 61 -8.31 -4.71 -2.82
N GLY A 62 -9.19 -4.91 -1.84
CA GLY A 62 -9.75 -3.82 -1.04
C GLY A 62 -8.71 -3.03 -0.23
N THR A 63 -7.70 -3.70 0.34
CA THR A 63 -6.59 -3.03 1.04
C THR A 63 -5.49 -2.55 0.11
N GLY A 64 -5.57 -2.88 -1.18
CA GLY A 64 -4.54 -2.63 -2.18
C GLY A 64 -4.08 -1.18 -2.27
N PRO A 65 -4.99 -0.19 -2.30
CA PRO A 65 -4.61 1.22 -2.35
C PRO A 65 -3.83 1.70 -1.14
N ILE A 66 -4.01 1.08 0.03
CA ILE A 66 -3.21 1.40 1.22
C ILE A 66 -1.75 0.98 0.95
N TRP A 67 -1.55 -0.26 0.50
CA TRP A 67 -0.22 -0.77 0.16
C TRP A 67 0.45 0.03 -0.96
N GLY A 68 -0.26 0.26 -2.06
CA GLY A 68 0.27 1.01 -3.19
C GLY A 68 0.51 2.47 -2.87
N GLY A 69 -0.36 3.10 -2.08
CA GLY A 69 -0.16 4.45 -1.55
C GLY A 69 1.07 4.54 -0.64
N THR A 70 1.26 3.58 0.27
CA THR A 70 2.44 3.52 1.13
C THR A 70 3.73 3.38 0.31
N VAL A 71 3.76 2.47 -0.67
CA VAL A 71 4.94 2.29 -1.53
C VAL A 71 5.21 3.54 -2.37
N PHE A 72 4.16 4.15 -2.93
CA PHE A 72 4.29 5.37 -3.71
C PHE A 72 4.84 6.53 -2.87
N LEU A 73 4.32 6.74 -1.66
CA LEU A 73 4.86 7.74 -0.74
C LEU A 73 6.29 7.43 -0.32
N TRP A 74 6.62 6.16 -0.04
CA TRP A 74 7.99 5.76 0.31
C TRP A 74 8.99 6.06 -0.81
N ILE A 75 8.63 5.75 -2.07
CA ILE A 75 9.45 6.10 -3.24
C ILE A 75 9.59 7.62 -3.37
N LEU A 76 8.49 8.36 -3.19
CA LEU A 76 8.51 9.82 -3.29
C LEU A 76 9.38 10.43 -2.20
N THR A 77 9.31 9.93 -0.97
CA THR A 77 10.19 10.30 0.14
C THR A 77 11.65 10.03 -0.23
N TRP A 78 11.97 8.85 -0.76
CA TRP A 78 13.34 8.51 -1.15
C TRP A 78 13.87 9.40 -2.29
N LEU A 79 13.00 9.81 -3.22
CA LEU A 79 13.37 10.63 -4.37
C LEU A 79 13.48 12.13 -4.05
N LEU A 80 12.57 12.67 -3.24
CA LEU A 80 12.49 14.12 -2.95
C LEU A 80 13.26 14.53 -1.69
N LEU A 81 13.36 13.66 -0.68
CA LEU A 81 14.02 14.03 0.57
C LEU A 81 15.51 13.68 0.52
N PRO A 82 16.38 14.59 1.00
CA PRO A 82 17.81 14.32 1.07
C PRO A 82 18.08 13.19 2.09
N THR A 83 19.00 12.30 1.73
CA THR A 83 19.40 11.12 2.51
C THR A 83 19.67 11.36 4.00
N PRO A 84 20.16 12.52 4.49
CA PRO A 84 20.40 12.74 5.93
C PRO A 84 19.14 12.73 6.81
N ILE A 85 17.95 12.97 6.24
CA ILE A 85 16.69 12.95 7.01
C ILE A 85 16.20 11.52 7.20
N MET A 86 16.28 10.71 6.13
CA MET A 86 16.07 9.27 6.21
C MET A 86 17.07 8.72 7.26
N ASN A 87 18.38 9.05 7.11
CA ASN A 87 19.40 9.19 8.17
C ASN A 87 18.89 8.99 9.62
N GLY A 88 18.34 10.07 10.16
CA GLY A 88 18.05 10.21 11.58
C GLY A 88 16.90 9.31 12.06
N GLU A 89 15.91 9.02 11.22
CA GLU A 89 14.74 8.26 11.65
C GLU A 89 15.01 6.76 11.79
N TYR A 90 15.81 6.14 10.92
CA TYR A 90 16.20 4.75 11.15
C TYR A 90 17.13 4.58 12.34
N HIS A 91 17.99 5.57 12.66
CA HIS A 91 18.78 5.49 13.89
C HIS A 91 17.87 5.45 15.13
N LEU A 92 16.78 6.23 15.15
CA LEU A 92 15.79 6.21 16.24
C LEU A 92 14.98 4.90 16.30
N TRP A 93 14.52 4.37 15.16
CA TRP A 93 13.80 3.09 15.11
C TRP A 93 14.68 1.89 15.48
N VAL A 94 15.94 1.87 15.03
CA VAL A 94 16.91 0.83 15.38
C VAL A 94 17.29 0.93 16.86
N GLN A 95 17.43 2.14 17.41
CA GLN A 95 17.61 2.32 18.86
C GLN A 95 16.38 1.87 19.65
N PHE A 96 15.17 2.28 19.25
CA PHE A 96 13.94 1.85 19.92
C PHE A 96 13.77 0.32 19.88
N SER A 97 14.03 -0.30 18.73
CA SER A 97 14.06 -1.76 18.55
C SER A 97 15.09 -2.42 19.47
N ALA A 98 16.29 -1.86 19.58
CA ALA A 98 17.33 -2.36 20.48
C ALA A 98 16.91 -2.23 21.96
N TYR A 99 16.32 -1.11 22.37
CA TYR A 99 15.77 -0.93 23.73
C TYR A 99 14.66 -1.93 24.03
N LEU A 100 13.76 -2.16 23.08
CA LEU A 100 12.69 -3.14 23.22
C LEU A 100 13.27 -4.56 23.38
N SER A 101 14.28 -4.90 22.59
CA SER A 101 14.94 -6.22 22.69
C SER A 101 15.63 -6.42 24.04
N ILE A 102 16.28 -5.38 24.60
CA ILE A 102 16.87 -5.39 25.94
C ILE A 102 15.81 -5.58 27.03
N PHE A 103 14.64 -4.93 26.86
CA PHE A 103 13.52 -5.08 27.79
C PHE A 103 12.94 -6.51 27.78
N PHE A 104 12.86 -7.14 26.61
CA PHE A 104 12.32 -8.50 26.43
C PHE A 104 13.36 -9.63 26.57
N THR A 105 14.64 -9.34 26.77
CA THR A 105 15.67 -10.33 27.13
C THR A 105 15.65 -10.61 28.65
N PRO A 106 15.22 -11.80 29.10
CA PRO A 106 15.05 -12.08 30.53
C PRO A 106 16.38 -12.23 31.29
N ASP A 107 17.48 -12.49 30.60
CA ASP A 107 18.83 -12.65 31.15
C ASP A 107 19.43 -11.35 31.70
N LEU A 108 18.94 -10.18 31.28
CA LEU A 108 19.40 -8.87 31.74
C LEU A 108 18.71 -8.38 33.03
N TRP A 109 17.57 -8.98 33.43
CA TRP A 109 16.83 -8.62 34.64
C TRP A 109 17.24 -9.43 35.88
N CYS A 110 18.04 -10.49 35.69
CA CYS A 110 18.38 -11.47 36.73
C CYS A 110 19.82 -11.32 37.29
N ARG A 111 20.46 -10.16 37.09
CA ARG A 111 21.73 -9.79 37.75
C ARG A 111 21.52 -8.67 38.76
#